data_AF-A0A961IVA1-F1
#
_entry.id   AF-A0A961IVA1-F1
#
_cell.length_a   1.000
_cell.length_b   1.000
_cell.length_c   1.000
_cell.angle_alpha   90.00
_cell.angle_beta   90.00
_cell.angle_gamma   90.00
#
_symmetry.space_group_name_H-M   'P 1'
#
loop_
_entity.id
_entity.type
_entity.pdbx_description
1 polymer ?
#
loop_
_entity_poly.entity_id
_entity_poly.type
_entity_poly.pdbx_seq_one_letter_code
_entity_poly.pdbx_strand_id
1 'polypeptide(L)' 'MAYATDIRTGRTGYFSDRVHAIMAAFRTAREQRRVYNQTLTELKSLTRRELDDLGIGASEIPFIAREAAMMVK' A
#
# COMPACT_ATOMS: atom_id res chain seq x y z
N MET A 1 33.37 -38.35 3.58
CA MET A 1 32.76 -37.01 3.65
C MET A 1 31.25 -37.18 3.50
N ALA A 2 30.53 -37.27 4.62
CA ALA A 2 29.08 -37.28 4.58
C ALA A 2 28.63 -35.89 4.15
N TYR A 3 28.00 -35.79 2.98
CA TYR A 3 27.19 -34.63 2.62
C TYR A 3 26.04 -34.58 3.62
N ALA A 4 26.25 -33.89 4.74
CA ALA A 4 25.20 -33.48 5.63
C ALA A 4 24.42 -32.40 4.88
N THR A 5 23.45 -32.84 4.08
CA THR A 5 22.42 -31.96 3.54
C THR A 5 21.73 -31.30 4.73
N ASP A 6 21.99 -30.01 4.89
CA ASP A 6 21.41 -29.19 5.95
C ASP A 6 19.90 -29.05 5.69
N ILE A 7 19.10 -29.87 6.39
CA ILE A 7 17.65 -29.74 6.47
C ILE A 7 17.28 -29.11 7.82
N ARG A 8 18.05 -28.12 8.30
CA ARG A 8 17.69 -27.32 9.49
C ARG A 8 17.01 -25.99 9.14
N THR A 9 16.41 -25.87 7.97
CA THR A 9 15.49 -24.77 7.60
C THR A 9 14.08 -25.30 7.30
N GLY A 10 13.74 -26.48 7.83
CA GLY A 10 12.62 -27.29 7.34
C GLY A 10 11.35 -27.39 8.19
N ARG A 11 11.29 -26.90 9.43
CA ARG A 11 10.12 -27.25 10.29
C ARG A 11 9.58 -26.21 11.25
N THR A 12 10.31 -25.14 11.55
CA THR A 12 9.86 -24.13 12.54
C THR A 12 9.75 -22.70 11.98
N GLY A 13 10.31 -22.43 10.79
CA GLY A 13 10.33 -21.09 10.18
C GLY A 13 9.19 -20.79 9.18
N TYR A 14 8.60 -21.81 8.55
CA TYR A 14 7.58 -21.57 7.51
C TYR A 14 6.33 -20.87 8.03
N PHE A 15 5.90 -21.15 9.25
CA PHE A 15 4.72 -20.52 9.82
C PHE A 15 5.01 -19.07 10.25
N SER A 16 6.16 -18.84 10.91
CA SER A 16 6.57 -17.49 11.30
C SER A 16 6.79 -16.59 10.08
N ASP A 17 7.45 -17.09 9.04
CA ASP A 17 7.74 -16.31 7.82
C ASP A 17 6.45 -15.91 7.09
N ARG A 18 5.45 -16.81 7.06
CA ARG A 18 4.13 -16.52 6.50
C ARG A 18 3.37 -15.48 7.31
N VAL A 19 3.42 -15.57 8.65
CA VAL A 19 2.79 -14.56 9.53
C VAL A 19 3.45 -13.20 9.34
N HIS A 20 4.78 -13.14 9.25
CA HIS A 20 5.50 -11.89 8.98
C HIS A 20 5.13 -11.31 7.61
N ALA A 21 5.02 -12.13 6.57
CA ALA A 21 4.60 -11.67 5.24
C ALA A 21 3.17 -11.12 5.22
N ILE A 22 2.23 -11.77 5.91
CA ILE A 22 0.84 -11.31 6.02
C ILE A 22 0.78 -9.98 6.80
N MET A 23 1.51 -9.88 7.90
CA MET A 23 1.57 -8.66 8.70
C MET A 23 2.18 -7.49 7.94
N ALA A 24 3.23 -7.74 7.15
CA ALA A 24 3.83 -6.73 6.27
C ALA A 24 2.81 -6.27 5.22
N ALA A 25 2.16 -7.19 4.51
CA ALA A 25 1.14 -6.87 3.52
C ALA A 25 -0.04 -6.08 4.13
N PHE A 26 -0.45 -6.42 5.35
CA PHE A 26 -1.51 -5.71 6.05
C PHE A 26 -1.12 -4.27 6.41
N ARG A 27 0.12 -4.05 6.86
CA ARG A 27 0.62 -2.69 7.16
C ARG A 27 0.62 -1.84 5.89
N THR A 28 1.20 -2.36 4.80
CA THR A 28 1.20 -1.66 3.51
C THR A 28 -0.23 -1.36 3.06
N ALA A 29 -1.14 -2.34 3.08
CA ALA A 29 -2.53 -2.13 2.68
C ALA A 29 -3.24 -1.06 3.54
N ARG A 30 -2.96 -1.04 4.86
CA ARG A 30 -3.51 -0.03 5.77
C ARG A 30 -2.98 1.37 5.46
N GLU A 31 -1.69 1.49 5.16
CA GLU A 31 -1.07 2.77 4.80
C GLU A 31 -1.58 3.29 3.46
N GLN A 32 -1.67 2.43 2.45
CA GLN A 32 -2.29 2.76 1.15
C GLN A 32 -3.73 3.25 1.33
N ARG A 33 -4.52 2.57 2.18
CA ARG A 33 -5.90 2.99 2.47
C ARG A 33 -5.96 4.35 3.19
N ARG A 34 -5.01 4.62 4.09
CA ARG A 34 -4.90 5.90 4.78
C ARG A 34 -4.63 7.02 3.78
N VAL A 35 -3.62 6.86 2.93
CA VAL A 35 -3.25 7.86 1.92
C VAL A 35 -4.38 8.09 0.94
N TYR A 36 -5.01 7.03 0.42
CA TYR A 36 -6.17 7.14 -0.46
C TYR A 36 -7.28 8.02 0.15
N ASN A 37 -7.69 7.72 1.38
CA ASN A 37 -8.76 8.45 2.05
C ASN A 37 -8.37 9.90 2.34
N GLN A 38 -7.11 10.12 2.72
CA GLN A 38 -6.56 11.45 2.97
C GLN A 38 -6.59 12.29 1.70
N THR A 39 -5.95 11.82 0.62
CA THR A 39 -5.90 12.52 -0.67
C THR A 39 -7.30 12.77 -1.23
N LEU A 40 -8.20 11.78 -1.12
CA LEU A 40 -9.57 11.94 -1.59
C LEU A 40 -10.34 13.00 -0.78
N THR A 41 -10.13 13.08 0.53
CA THR A 41 -10.76 14.09 1.38
C THR A 41 -10.21 15.47 1.07
N GLU A 42 -8.89 15.60 0.96
CA GLU A 42 -8.20 16.85 0.63
C GLU A 42 -8.66 17.38 -0.74
N LEU A 43 -8.60 16.56 -1.79
CA LEU A 43 -9.03 16.96 -3.14
C LEU A 43 -10.53 17.28 -3.21
N LYS A 44 -11.38 16.56 -2.46
CA LYS A 44 -12.82 16.88 -2.40
C LYS A 44 -13.13 18.14 -1.59
N SER A 45 -12.22 18.57 -0.71
CA SER A 45 -12.39 19.81 0.05
C SER A 45 -12.08 21.05 -0.77
N LEU A 46 -11.37 20.90 -1.89
CA LEU A 46 -11.07 21.98 -2.82
C LEU A 46 -12.31 22.40 -3.62
N THR A 47 -12.36 23.69 -3.92
CA THR A 47 -13.38 24.28 -4.79
C THR A 47 -13.14 23.94 -6.25
N ARG A 48 -14.18 24.09 -7.08
CA ARG A 48 -14.06 23.85 -8.53
C ARG A 48 -12.96 24.69 -9.19
N ARG A 49 -12.78 25.95 -8.75
CA ARG A 49 -11.75 26.83 -9.28
C ARG A 49 -10.35 26.35 -8.91
N GLU A 50 -10.12 25.96 -7.66
CA GLU A 50 -8.82 25.41 -7.23
C GLU A 50 -8.49 24.12 -7.97
N LEU A 51 -9.49 23.26 -8.21
CA LEU A 51 -9.33 22.07 -9.03
C LEU A 51 -9.01 22.41 -10.49
N ASP A 52 -9.72 23.38 -11.09
CA ASP A 52 -9.47 23.82 -12.47
C ASP A 52 -8.09 24.50 -12.60
N ASP A 53 -7.63 25.26 -11.59
CA ASP A 53 -6.29 25.88 -11.55
C ASP A 53 -5.18 24.81 -11.50
N LEU A 54 -5.43 23.68 -10.86
CA LEU A 54 -4.56 22.50 -10.87
C LEU A 54 -4.70 21.66 -12.15
N GLY A 55 -5.68 21.96 -13.00
CA GLY A 55 -6.02 21.18 -14.19
C GLY A 55 -6.62 19.80 -13.87
N ILE A 56 -7.25 19.64 -12.70
CA ILE A 56 -7.82 18.38 -12.23
C ILE A 56 -9.35 18.42 -12.34
N GLY A 57 -9.92 17.46 -13.08
CA GLY A 57 -11.35 17.22 -13.10
C GLY A 57 -11.85 16.47 -11.85
N ALA A 58 -13.07 16.77 -11.39
CA ALA A 58 -13.68 16.06 -10.25
C ALA A 58 -13.80 14.54 -10.46
N SER A 59 -13.89 14.09 -11.72
CA SER A 59 -13.88 12.67 -12.10
C SER A 59 -12.51 12.00 -11.97
N GLU A 60 -11.43 12.78 -11.93
CA GLU A 60 -10.05 12.29 -11.83
C GLU A 60 -9.61 12.11 -10.38
N ILE A 61 -10.26 12.78 -9.43
CA ILE A 61 -9.97 12.68 -7.99
C ILE A 61 -9.84 11.23 -7.50
N PRO A 62 -10.76 10.30 -7.82
CA PRO A 62 -10.64 8.90 -7.36
C PRO A 62 -9.45 8.16 -8.00
N PHE A 63 -9.04 8.57 -9.20
CA PHE A 63 -7.89 8.00 -9.91
C PHE A 63 -6.58 8.48 -9.27
N ILE A 64 -6.44 9.80 -9.09
CA ILE A 64 -5.26 10.42 -8.45
C ILE A 64 -5.09 9.89 -7.02
N ALA A 65 -6.17 9.81 -6.23
CA ALA A 65 -6.10 9.27 -4.87
C ALA A 65 -5.62 7.81 -4.85
N ARG A 66 -5.98 7.02 -5.87
CA ARG A 66 -5.54 5.62 -5.99
C ARG A 66 -4.09 5.53 -6.41
N GLU A 67 -3.64 6.38 -7.33
CA GLU A 67 -2.24 6.47 -7.73
C GLU A 67 -1.34 6.88 -6.56
N ALA A 68 -1.74 7.92 -5.81
CA ALA A 68 -1.03 8.36 -4.61
C ALA A 68 -0.91 7.23 -3.58
N ALA A 69 -1.97 6.42 -3.40
CA ALA A 69 -1.92 5.25 -2.53
C ALA A 69 -0.93 4.19 -3.05
N MET A 70 -0.87 3.92 -4.36
CA MET A 70 0.05 2.93 -4.93
C MET A 70 1.53 3.34 -4.83
N MET A 71 1.82 4.63 -4.68
CA MET A 71 3.19 5.13 -4.49
C MET A 71 3.74 4.88 -3.07
N VAL A 72 2.89 4.51 -2.11
CA VAL A 72 3.30 4.16 -0.74
C VAL A 72 3.95 2.77 -0.73
N LYS A 73 5.23 2.70 -0.35
CA LYS A 73 6.06 1.48 -0.31
C LYS A 73 6.15 0.90 1.09
#